data_AF-F7NE23-F1
#
_entry.id   AF-F7NE23-F1
#
_cell.length_a   1.000
_cell.length_b   1.000
_cell.length_c   1.000
_cell.angle_alpha   90.00
_cell.angle_beta   90.00
_cell.angle_gamma   90.00
#
_symmetry.space_group_name_H-M   'P 1'
#
loop_
_entity.id
_entity.type
_entity.pdbx_description
1 polymer ?
#
loop_
_entity_poly.entity_id
_entity_poly.type
_entity_poly.pdbx_seq_one_letter_code
_entity_poly.pdbx_strand_id
1 'polypeptide(L)'
;MSHTLHRQGTPENLAHDFPMHAMPARGFNHEDARPKLQKFLQIAHGHNPVNLGDVKLGNQYVTDYGELYDKLTISSTHAVLANEEDLTALLAEVKQVELGMSLTISGLFEKLFACCARAGVQPHAVEHSLGVLGQTDKMPEEEISQVTTMCGHGMVAQGLVRRLVRQVKKGKMTPQEAGIELAKPCRCGIFNPARAAALIDEYCALFSVTVK
;
A
#
# COMPACT_ATOMS: atom_id res chain seq x y z
N MET A 1 2.32 1.89 13.08
CA MET A 1 1.30 2.86 12.62
C MET A 1 0.21 2.03 11.93
N SER A 2 -1.02 1.99 12.46
CA SER A 2 -2.08 1.04 12.06
C SER A 2 -2.94 1.49 10.87
N HIS A 3 -2.49 2.49 10.10
CA HIS A 3 -3.33 3.14 9.08
C HIS A 3 -3.68 2.20 7.91
N THR A 4 -2.87 1.18 7.63
CA THR A 4 -3.18 0.15 6.62
C THR A 4 -4.14 -0.94 7.12
N LEU A 5 -4.41 -0.99 8.42
CA LEU A 5 -5.19 -2.06 9.06
C LEU A 5 -6.68 -1.98 8.72
N HIS A 6 -7.20 -0.79 8.41
CA HIS A 6 -8.62 -0.54 8.13
C HIS A 6 -8.97 -0.57 6.64
N ARG A 7 -8.15 -1.24 5.81
CA ARG A 7 -8.47 -1.41 4.39
C ARG A 7 -9.74 -2.23 4.23
N GLN A 8 -10.67 -1.69 3.46
CA GLN A 8 -11.93 -2.36 3.15
C GLN A 8 -11.85 -3.05 1.78
N GLY A 9 -12.52 -4.18 1.66
CA GLY A 9 -12.55 -5.00 0.45
C GLY A 9 -13.14 -6.38 0.72
N THR A 10 -13.37 -7.12 -0.36
CA THR A 10 -13.68 -8.54 -0.27
C THR A 10 -12.37 -9.35 -0.15
N PRO A 11 -12.41 -10.61 0.32
CA PRO A 11 -11.25 -11.48 0.31
C PRO A 11 -10.57 -11.56 -1.07
N GLU A 12 -11.34 -11.56 -2.15
CA GLU A 12 -10.85 -11.66 -3.52
C GLU A 12 -10.06 -10.41 -3.91
N ASN A 13 -10.59 -9.21 -3.65
CA ASN A 13 -9.91 -7.98 -4.05
C ASN A 13 -8.79 -7.55 -3.08
N LEU A 14 -8.72 -8.14 -1.87
CA LEU A 14 -7.62 -7.97 -0.93
C LEU A 14 -6.51 -9.03 -1.12
N ALA A 15 -6.74 -10.05 -1.92
CA ALA A 15 -5.79 -11.15 -2.16
C ALA A 15 -4.42 -10.71 -2.68
N HIS A 16 -4.38 -9.54 -3.34
CA HIS A 16 -3.22 -8.99 -4.04
C HIS A 16 -2.78 -7.64 -3.43
N ASP A 17 -2.98 -7.45 -2.13
CA ASP A 17 -2.69 -6.20 -1.44
C ASP A 17 -1.77 -6.42 -0.24
N PHE A 18 -0.46 -6.22 -0.48
CA PHE A 18 0.58 -6.38 0.54
C PHE A 18 1.33 -5.08 0.80
N PRO A 19 0.66 -4.06 1.36
CA PRO A 19 1.32 -2.85 1.82
C PRO A 19 2.18 -3.16 3.05
N MET A 20 3.39 -2.61 3.07
CA MET A 20 4.32 -2.78 4.17
C MET A 20 5.11 -1.52 4.47
N HIS A 21 5.60 -1.41 5.70
CA HIS A 21 6.53 -0.37 6.08
C HIS A 21 7.61 -0.87 7.02
N ALA A 22 8.82 -0.37 6.81
CA ALA A 22 9.96 -0.52 7.69
C ALA A 22 10.24 0.79 8.41
N MET A 23 10.37 0.74 9.74
CA MET A 23 10.71 1.92 10.54
C MET A 23 11.58 1.54 11.75
N PRO A 24 12.48 2.44 12.19
CA PRO A 24 13.20 2.25 13.44
C PRO A 24 12.27 2.47 14.63
N ALA A 25 12.44 1.64 15.66
CA ALA A 25 11.91 1.86 17.00
C ALA A 25 12.72 2.97 17.68
N ARG A 26 12.04 4.07 18.01
CA ARG A 26 12.64 5.23 18.67
C ARG A 26 13.30 4.81 19.99
N GLY A 27 14.58 5.14 20.15
CA GLY A 27 15.35 4.80 21.35
C GLY A 27 15.96 3.39 21.37
N PHE A 28 15.72 2.55 20.35
CA PHE A 28 16.27 1.18 20.28
C PHE A 28 17.22 0.97 19.11
N ASN A 29 16.81 1.31 17.90
CA ASN A 29 17.58 1.05 16.66
C ASN A 29 17.54 2.25 15.69
N HIS A 30 17.41 3.45 16.26
CA HIS A 30 17.33 4.72 15.51
C HIS A 30 18.70 5.24 15.04
N GLU A 31 19.77 4.91 15.78
CA GLU A 31 21.15 5.16 15.35
C GLU A 31 21.47 4.31 14.12
N ASP A 32 22.07 4.93 13.11
CA ASP A 32 22.41 4.29 11.82
C ASP A 32 21.24 3.58 11.10
N ALA A 33 20.00 4.05 11.33
CA ALA A 33 18.81 3.48 10.70
C ALA A 33 18.77 3.73 9.18
N ARG A 34 19.32 4.86 8.71
CA ARG A 34 19.21 5.26 7.30
C ARG A 34 19.85 4.26 6.33
N PRO A 35 21.11 3.81 6.50
CA PRO A 35 21.68 2.77 5.62
C PRO A 35 20.87 1.47 5.61
N LYS A 36 20.30 1.08 6.77
CA LYS A 36 19.46 -0.13 6.89
C LYS A 36 18.14 0.02 6.13
N LEU A 37 17.49 1.19 6.24
CA LEU A 37 16.28 1.51 5.47
C LEU A 37 16.57 1.67 3.96
N GLN A 38 17.72 2.21 3.58
CA GLN A 38 18.17 2.27 2.18
C GLN A 38 18.35 0.86 1.62
N LYS A 39 18.95 -0.04 2.40
CA LYS A 39 19.07 -1.45 2.01
C LYS A 39 17.70 -2.12 1.89
N PHE A 40 16.76 -1.86 2.80
CA PHE A 40 15.38 -2.32 2.67
C PHE A 40 14.71 -1.79 1.39
N LEU A 41 14.83 -0.49 1.11
CA LEU A 41 14.27 0.13 -0.10
C LEU A 41 14.85 -0.51 -1.38
N GLN A 42 16.17 -0.75 -1.40
CA GLN A 42 16.84 -1.43 -2.51
C GLN A 42 16.31 -2.85 -2.71
N ILE A 43 16.17 -3.63 -1.64
CA ILE A 43 15.59 -4.98 -1.71
C ILE A 43 14.18 -4.88 -2.26
N ALA A 44 13.32 -4.04 -1.66
CA ALA A 44 11.93 -3.87 -2.09
C ALA A 44 11.81 -3.48 -3.57
N HIS A 45 12.68 -2.61 -4.07
CA HIS A 45 12.73 -2.23 -5.49
C HIS A 45 13.03 -3.41 -6.43
N GLY A 46 13.83 -4.38 -5.98
CA GLY A 46 14.16 -5.59 -6.74
C GLY A 46 13.04 -6.64 -6.82
N HIS A 47 11.98 -6.51 -6.03
CA HIS A 47 10.86 -7.47 -5.96
C HIS A 47 9.56 -6.90 -6.56
N ASN A 48 9.68 -6.21 -7.70
CA ASN A 48 8.55 -5.73 -8.52
C ASN A 48 7.45 -4.95 -7.75
N PRO A 49 7.80 -3.91 -6.99
CA PRO A 49 6.81 -3.19 -6.19
C PRO A 49 5.86 -2.39 -7.07
N VAL A 50 4.58 -2.42 -6.70
CA VAL A 50 3.56 -1.55 -7.30
C VAL A 50 3.54 -0.16 -6.67
N ASN A 51 4.16 0.02 -5.49
CA ASN A 51 4.41 1.35 -4.93
C ASN A 51 5.62 1.32 -3.99
N LEU A 52 6.32 2.45 -3.92
CA LEU A 52 7.40 2.71 -2.98
C LEU A 52 7.24 4.14 -2.45
N GLY A 53 7.68 4.39 -1.22
CA GLY A 53 7.68 5.76 -0.71
C GLY A 53 8.34 5.98 0.64
N ASP A 54 8.46 7.25 0.98
CA ASP A 54 8.89 7.76 2.28
C ASP A 54 7.96 8.90 2.67
N VAL A 55 7.61 8.97 3.96
CA VAL A 55 6.61 9.92 4.49
C VAL A 55 6.94 11.39 4.14
N LYS A 56 8.22 11.75 4.04
CA LYS A 56 8.67 13.11 3.75
C LYS A 56 8.91 13.33 2.26
N LEU A 57 9.50 12.35 1.58
CA LEU A 57 9.91 12.49 0.18
C LEU A 57 8.76 12.30 -0.80
N GLY A 58 7.77 11.46 -0.48
CA GLY A 58 6.69 11.14 -1.39
C GLY A 58 6.66 9.68 -1.78
N ASN A 59 5.95 9.40 -2.88
CA ASN A 59 5.84 8.07 -3.47
C ASN A 59 6.46 8.04 -4.86
N GLN A 60 6.64 6.84 -5.42
CA GLN A 60 7.31 6.65 -6.71
C GLN A 60 6.62 7.34 -7.92
N TYR A 61 5.37 7.79 -7.76
CA TYR A 61 4.63 8.51 -8.81
C TYR A 61 4.81 10.03 -8.77
N VAL A 62 5.51 10.55 -7.76
CA VAL A 62 5.81 11.98 -7.60
C VAL A 62 7.28 12.25 -7.27
N THR A 63 8.07 11.20 -7.00
CA THR A 63 9.48 11.29 -6.65
C THR A 63 10.21 10.12 -7.28
N ASP A 64 11.31 10.41 -7.97
CA ASP A 64 12.14 9.40 -8.61
C ASP A 64 12.79 8.46 -7.58
N TYR A 65 13.07 7.22 -7.98
CA TYR A 65 13.69 6.22 -7.12
C TYR A 65 15.08 6.66 -6.62
N GLY A 66 15.91 7.26 -7.48
CA GLY A 66 17.23 7.75 -7.08
C GLY A 66 17.11 8.81 -5.98
N GLU A 67 16.16 9.73 -6.10
CA GLU A 67 15.88 10.72 -5.07
C GLU A 67 15.34 10.09 -3.77
N LEU A 68 14.42 9.12 -3.87
CA LEU A 68 13.92 8.37 -2.71
C LEU A 68 15.07 7.68 -1.96
N TYR A 69 15.98 7.03 -2.69
CA TYR A 69 17.12 6.33 -2.13
C TYR A 69 18.13 7.29 -1.52
N ASP A 70 18.55 8.30 -2.27
CA ASP A 70 19.62 9.22 -1.87
C ASP A 70 19.20 10.12 -0.71
N LYS A 71 17.94 10.56 -0.65
CA LYS A 71 17.45 11.47 0.39
C LYS A 71 16.66 10.77 1.50
N LEU A 72 16.64 9.43 1.51
CA LEU A 72 15.79 8.63 2.40
C LEU A 72 15.89 9.09 3.85
N THR A 73 14.74 9.20 4.51
CA THR A 73 14.66 9.65 5.91
C THR A 73 14.56 8.46 6.85
N ILE A 74 14.76 8.69 8.15
CA ILE A 74 14.62 7.65 9.19
C ILE A 74 13.19 7.54 9.74
N SER A 75 12.19 8.11 9.04
CA SER A 75 10.82 8.20 9.56
C SER A 75 10.07 6.88 9.36
N SER A 76 9.86 6.48 8.10
CA SER A 76 9.24 5.21 7.72
C SER A 76 9.34 5.04 6.20
N THR A 77 9.87 3.90 5.76
CA THR A 77 10.01 3.52 4.35
C THR A 77 8.93 2.51 4.00
N HIS A 78 8.20 2.76 2.92
CA HIS A 78 7.03 1.98 2.52
C HIS A 78 7.28 1.25 1.21
N ALA A 79 6.71 0.06 1.09
CA ALA A 79 6.63 -0.69 -0.14
C ALA A 79 5.24 -1.33 -0.26
N VAL A 80 4.80 -1.59 -1.49
CA VAL A 80 3.54 -2.28 -1.76
C VAL A 80 3.81 -3.31 -2.84
N LEU A 81 3.50 -4.57 -2.53
CA LEU A 81 3.56 -5.67 -3.49
C LEU A 81 2.13 -6.14 -3.82
N ALA A 82 1.98 -6.77 -4.98
CA ALA A 82 0.69 -7.21 -5.51
C ALA A 82 0.58 -8.73 -5.76
N ASN A 83 1.58 -9.52 -5.36
CA ASN A 83 1.52 -10.98 -5.43
C ASN A 83 2.33 -11.64 -4.29
N GLU A 84 2.04 -12.91 -4.05
CA GLU A 84 2.57 -13.68 -2.93
C GLU A 84 4.01 -14.13 -3.17
N GLU A 85 4.39 -14.35 -4.43
CA GLU A 85 5.73 -14.78 -4.84
C GLU A 85 6.77 -13.70 -4.53
N ASP A 86 6.53 -12.47 -4.97
CA ASP A 86 7.40 -11.31 -4.69
C ASP A 86 7.45 -11.04 -3.18
N LEU A 87 6.32 -11.16 -2.47
CA LEU A 87 6.29 -11.00 -1.01
C LEU A 87 7.15 -12.06 -0.32
N THR A 88 7.01 -13.32 -0.71
CA THR A 88 7.78 -14.43 -0.15
C THR A 88 9.27 -14.24 -0.40
N ALA A 89 9.65 -13.85 -1.62
CA ALA A 89 11.04 -13.62 -2.00
C ALA A 89 11.65 -12.43 -1.23
N LEU A 90 10.92 -11.32 -1.13
CA LEU A 90 11.32 -10.15 -0.34
C LEU A 90 11.53 -10.53 1.13
N LEU A 91 10.59 -11.25 1.74
CA LEU A 91 10.68 -11.68 3.13
C LEU A 91 11.91 -12.55 3.39
N ALA A 92 12.21 -13.48 2.46
CA ALA A 92 13.39 -14.34 2.56
C ALA A 92 14.69 -13.54 2.48
N GLU A 93 14.79 -12.57 1.57
CA GLU A 93 15.98 -11.72 1.42
C GLU A 93 16.15 -10.77 2.62
N VAL A 94 15.07 -10.13 3.08
CA VAL A 94 15.12 -9.25 4.26
C VAL A 94 15.56 -10.03 5.51
N LYS A 95 15.10 -11.28 5.66
CA LYS A 95 15.55 -12.17 6.73
C LYS A 95 17.05 -12.46 6.63
N GLN A 96 17.58 -12.75 5.45
CA GLN A 96 18.99 -13.07 5.25
C GLN A 96 19.93 -11.89 5.58
N VAL A 97 19.49 -10.66 5.31
CA VAL A 97 20.32 -9.46 5.51
C VAL A 97 20.29 -8.95 6.97
N GLU A 98 19.36 -9.44 7.80
CA GLU A 98 19.26 -9.12 9.23
C GLU A 98 19.35 -7.61 9.54
N LEU A 99 18.56 -6.80 8.85
CA LEU A 99 18.59 -5.33 8.97
C LEU A 99 18.28 -4.79 10.38
N GLY A 100 17.70 -5.61 11.26
CA GLY A 100 17.30 -5.21 12.60
C GLY A 100 16.21 -4.14 12.64
N MET A 101 15.47 -3.96 11.53
CA MET A 101 14.32 -3.05 11.40
C MET A 101 13.02 -3.81 11.59
N SER A 102 12.02 -3.17 12.20
CA SER A 102 10.66 -3.72 12.24
C SER A 102 10.05 -3.62 10.86
N LEU A 103 9.48 -4.72 10.36
CA LEU A 103 8.70 -4.75 9.12
C LEU A 103 7.25 -5.10 9.46
N THR A 104 6.34 -4.18 9.19
CA THR A 104 4.90 -4.38 9.39
C THR A 104 4.23 -4.52 8.04
N ILE A 105 3.45 -5.58 7.85
CA ILE A 105 2.79 -5.93 6.59
C ILE A 105 1.30 -6.09 6.87
N SER A 106 0.44 -5.56 6.01
CA SER A 106 -1.00 -5.83 6.04
C SER A 106 -1.41 -6.72 4.86
N GLY A 107 -2.49 -7.46 5.04
CA GLY A 107 -2.99 -8.43 4.08
C GLY A 107 -3.87 -9.48 4.78
N LEU A 108 -4.42 -10.41 4.00
CA LEU A 108 -5.21 -11.52 4.55
C LEU A 108 -4.29 -12.46 5.34
N PHE A 109 -4.68 -12.81 6.57
CA PHE A 109 -3.83 -13.61 7.46
C PHE A 109 -3.42 -14.96 6.87
N GLU A 110 -4.33 -15.67 6.20
CA GLU A 110 -4.02 -16.96 5.56
C GLU A 110 -2.86 -16.81 4.55
N LYS A 111 -2.93 -15.78 3.69
CA LYS A 111 -1.89 -15.49 2.70
C LYS A 111 -0.57 -15.05 3.34
N LEU A 112 -0.65 -14.13 4.30
CA LEU A 112 0.55 -13.64 5.01
C LEU A 112 1.26 -14.78 5.75
N PHE A 113 0.53 -15.65 6.43
CA PHE A 113 1.13 -16.79 7.13
C PHE A 113 1.71 -17.82 6.17
N ALA A 114 1.07 -18.07 5.02
CA ALA A 114 1.64 -18.90 3.97
C ALA A 114 2.96 -18.33 3.42
N CYS A 115 3.00 -17.03 3.10
CA CYS A 115 4.22 -16.35 2.64
C CYS A 115 5.32 -16.38 3.71
N CYS A 116 4.99 -16.07 4.96
CA CYS A 116 5.94 -16.13 6.08
C CYS A 116 6.51 -17.55 6.26
N ALA A 117 5.68 -18.59 6.24
CA ALA A 117 6.14 -19.97 6.37
C ALA A 117 7.09 -20.37 5.23
N ARG A 118 6.75 -20.03 3.98
CA ARG A 118 7.59 -20.26 2.80
C ARG A 118 8.93 -19.51 2.87
N ALA A 119 8.93 -18.28 3.40
CA ALA A 119 10.14 -17.47 3.61
C ALA A 119 10.93 -17.88 4.87
N GLY A 120 10.41 -18.80 5.68
CA GLY A 120 10.99 -19.19 6.97
C GLY A 120 10.96 -18.07 8.02
N VAL A 121 10.02 -17.13 7.92
CA VAL A 121 9.83 -16.02 8.86
C VAL A 121 8.68 -16.36 9.82
N GLN A 122 8.84 -16.05 11.11
CA GLN A 122 7.79 -16.18 12.11
C GLN A 122 7.29 -14.78 12.52
N PRO A 123 6.00 -14.46 12.33
CA PRO A 123 5.43 -13.21 12.85
C PRO A 123 5.52 -13.18 14.37
N HIS A 124 5.97 -12.04 14.93
CA HIS A 124 6.10 -11.88 16.38
C HIS A 124 4.88 -11.21 17.03
N ALA A 125 4.07 -10.49 16.24
CA ALA A 125 2.84 -9.83 16.67
C ALA A 125 1.84 -9.81 15.51
N VAL A 126 0.55 -9.83 15.87
CA VAL A 126 -0.56 -9.75 14.92
C VAL A 126 -1.54 -8.70 15.43
N GLU A 127 -1.86 -7.72 14.59
CA GLU A 127 -2.92 -6.75 14.82
C GLU A 127 -4.12 -7.09 13.95
N HIS A 128 -5.33 -7.00 14.49
CA HIS A 128 -6.57 -7.27 13.77
C HIS A 128 -7.52 -6.07 13.89
N SER A 129 -8.05 -5.60 12.76
CA SER A 129 -9.07 -4.55 12.76
C SER A 129 -10.40 -5.12 13.24
N LEU A 130 -11.02 -4.50 14.24
CA LEU A 130 -12.41 -4.78 14.62
C LEU A 130 -13.42 -4.01 13.75
N GLY A 131 -12.96 -3.38 12.66
CA GLY A 131 -13.78 -2.55 11.79
C GLY A 131 -13.88 -1.09 12.23
N VAL A 132 -14.88 -0.39 11.69
CA VAL A 132 -15.17 1.02 11.98
C VAL A 132 -16.44 1.09 12.82
N LEU A 133 -16.36 1.78 13.96
CA LEU A 133 -17.48 1.97 14.88
C LEU A 133 -17.97 3.43 14.85
N GLY A 134 -19.28 3.64 14.87
CA GLY A 134 -19.89 4.98 14.90
C GLY A 134 -20.97 5.18 13.84
N GLN A 135 -21.10 6.41 13.33
CA GLN A 135 -22.07 6.79 12.28
C GLN A 135 -21.60 6.33 10.90
N THR A 136 -21.56 5.02 10.68
CA THR A 136 -21.10 4.40 9.43
C THR A 136 -22.00 4.72 8.23
N ASP A 137 -23.24 5.16 8.48
CA ASP A 137 -24.16 5.69 7.48
C ASP A 137 -23.66 6.99 6.81
N LYS A 138 -22.76 7.72 7.46
CA LYS A 138 -22.11 8.93 6.90
C LYS A 138 -20.83 8.63 6.14
N MET A 139 -20.37 7.38 6.16
CA MET A 139 -19.20 6.96 5.39
C MET A 139 -19.53 6.90 3.91
N PRO A 140 -18.52 6.93 3.02
CA PRO A 140 -18.75 6.74 1.60
C PRO A 140 -19.35 5.36 1.33
N GLU A 141 -20.04 5.23 0.20
CA GLU A 141 -20.45 3.93 -0.33
C GLU A 141 -19.27 2.95 -0.37
N GLU A 142 -19.57 1.66 -0.19
CA GLU A 142 -18.58 0.62 0.02
C GLU A 142 -17.50 0.64 -1.07
N GLU A 143 -17.91 0.74 -2.33
CA GLU A 143 -17.04 0.75 -3.49
C GLU A 143 -15.97 1.86 -3.40
N ILE A 144 -16.40 3.06 -3.00
CA ILE A 144 -15.50 4.21 -2.83
C ILE A 144 -14.62 4.03 -1.59
N SER A 145 -15.16 3.46 -0.51
CA SER A 145 -14.41 3.19 0.71
C SER A 145 -13.31 2.14 0.49
N GLN A 146 -13.54 1.11 -0.33
CA GLN A 146 -12.52 0.13 -0.71
C GLN A 146 -11.30 0.78 -1.39
N VAL A 147 -11.50 1.93 -2.06
CA VAL A 147 -10.41 2.72 -2.67
C VAL A 147 -9.80 3.69 -1.67
N THR A 148 -10.60 4.52 -1.01
CA THR A 148 -10.09 5.61 -0.17
C THR A 148 -9.36 5.11 1.08
N THR A 149 -9.77 3.95 1.62
CA THR A 149 -9.13 3.33 2.80
C THR A 149 -7.73 2.78 2.52
N MET A 150 -7.32 2.56 1.27
CA MET A 150 -5.96 2.11 0.93
C MET A 150 -4.88 3.06 1.44
N CYS A 151 -5.13 4.37 1.46
CA CYS A 151 -4.15 5.32 1.99
C CYS A 151 -4.03 5.28 3.52
N GLY A 152 -5.12 4.97 4.23
CA GLY A 152 -5.20 5.01 5.69
C GLY A 152 -5.16 6.41 6.33
N HIS A 153 -4.59 7.41 5.65
CA HIS A 153 -4.48 8.79 6.14
C HIS A 153 -5.61 9.72 5.65
N GLY A 154 -6.55 9.20 4.85
CA GLY A 154 -7.64 10.02 4.28
C GLY A 154 -7.22 10.99 3.17
N MET A 155 -6.03 10.81 2.57
CA MET A 155 -5.51 11.71 1.52
C MET A 155 -6.16 11.51 0.15
N VAL A 156 -6.77 10.35 -0.09
CA VAL A 156 -7.45 10.05 -1.36
C VAL A 156 -8.91 10.47 -1.24
N ALA A 157 -9.25 11.58 -1.88
CA ALA A 157 -10.59 12.14 -1.82
C ALA A 157 -11.61 11.28 -2.59
N GLN A 158 -12.79 11.07 -2.02
CA GLN A 158 -13.89 10.32 -2.66
C GLN A 158 -14.30 10.92 -4.02
N GLY A 159 -14.28 12.25 -4.14
CA GLY A 159 -14.60 12.95 -5.38
C GLY A 159 -13.59 12.66 -6.50
N LEU A 160 -12.32 12.40 -6.16
CA LEU A 160 -11.30 11.98 -7.11
C LEU A 160 -11.62 10.57 -7.65
N VAL A 161 -11.94 9.63 -6.76
CA VAL A 161 -12.34 8.26 -7.13
C VAL A 161 -13.49 8.29 -8.14
N ARG A 162 -14.61 8.96 -7.79
CA ARG A 162 -15.78 9.06 -8.67
C ARG A 162 -15.47 9.74 -10.00
N ARG A 163 -14.59 10.76 -9.99
CA ARG A 163 -14.15 11.43 -11.22
C ARG A 163 -13.41 10.47 -12.13
N LEU A 164 -12.49 9.68 -11.58
CA LEU A 164 -11.66 8.76 -12.36
C LEU A 164 -12.46 7.57 -12.90
N VAL A 165 -13.39 7.00 -12.12
CA VAL A 165 -14.38 6.01 -12.64
C VAL A 165 -15.09 6.57 -13.87
N ARG A 166 -15.58 7.82 -13.82
CA ARG A 166 -16.24 8.45 -14.97
C ARG A 166 -15.31 8.67 -16.17
N GLN A 167 -14.02 8.95 -15.96
CA GLN A 167 -13.06 9.12 -17.06
C GLN A 167 -12.77 7.79 -17.75
N VAL A 168 -12.56 6.73 -16.96
CA VAL A 168 -12.35 5.37 -17.46
C VAL A 168 -13.57 4.89 -18.25
N LYS A 169 -14.77 5.04 -17.68
CA LYS A 169 -16.03 4.68 -18.35
C LYS A 169 -16.28 5.44 -19.66
N LYS A 170 -15.76 6.67 -19.80
CA LYS A 170 -15.85 7.47 -21.03
C LYS A 170 -14.74 7.13 -22.04
N GLY A 171 -13.88 6.16 -21.75
CA GLY A 171 -12.73 5.80 -22.59
C GLY A 171 -11.66 6.89 -22.68
N LYS A 172 -11.64 7.84 -21.73
CA LYS A 172 -10.68 8.96 -21.72
C LYS A 172 -9.38 8.65 -20.99
N MET A 173 -9.37 7.54 -20.26
CA MET A 173 -8.28 7.09 -19.40
C MET A 173 -8.42 5.57 -19.21
N THR A 174 -7.33 4.86 -19.04
CA THR A 174 -7.31 3.44 -18.69
C THR A 174 -7.46 3.23 -17.17
N PRO A 175 -7.94 2.06 -16.70
CA PRO A 175 -7.96 1.75 -15.27
C PRO A 175 -6.58 1.88 -14.61
N GLN A 176 -5.51 1.50 -15.32
CA GLN A 176 -4.13 1.56 -14.83
C GLN A 176 -3.68 3.01 -14.59
N GLU A 177 -3.94 3.91 -15.55
CA GLU A 177 -3.68 5.35 -15.38
C GLU A 177 -4.49 5.92 -14.21
N ALA A 178 -5.75 5.53 -14.06
CA ALA A 178 -6.58 5.95 -12.93
C ALA A 178 -6.03 5.47 -11.58
N GLY A 179 -5.54 4.22 -11.49
CA GLY A 179 -4.90 3.69 -10.30
C GLY A 179 -3.66 4.49 -9.88
N ILE A 180 -2.83 4.89 -10.85
CA ILE A 180 -1.67 5.76 -10.62
C ILE A 180 -2.09 7.15 -10.16
N GLU A 181 -3.09 7.76 -10.80
CA GLU A 181 -3.63 9.07 -10.37
C GLU A 181 -4.18 9.04 -8.95
N LEU A 182 -4.77 7.91 -8.52
CA LEU A 182 -5.23 7.70 -7.14
C LEU A 182 -4.09 7.50 -6.13
N ALA A 183 -2.93 7.01 -6.58
CA ALA A 183 -1.77 6.82 -5.71
C ALA A 183 -1.04 8.14 -5.40
N LYS A 184 -1.04 9.11 -6.33
CA LYS A 184 -0.30 10.39 -6.18
C LYS A 184 -0.63 11.14 -4.87
N PRO A 185 -1.89 11.30 -4.43
CA PRO A 185 -2.21 11.95 -3.15
C PRO A 185 -1.71 11.20 -1.91
N CYS A 186 -1.47 9.89 -2.00
CA CYS A 186 -0.94 9.10 -0.89
C CYS A 186 0.56 9.36 -0.71
N ARG A 187 0.90 10.39 0.08
CA ARG A 187 2.29 10.86 0.21
C ARG A 187 3.28 9.79 0.67
N CYS A 188 2.91 8.89 1.59
CA CYS A 188 3.82 7.87 2.10
C CYS A 188 4.09 6.71 1.12
N GLY A 189 3.31 6.56 0.04
CA GLY A 189 3.49 5.48 -0.94
C GLY A 189 2.91 4.13 -0.55
N ILE A 190 2.01 4.07 0.45
CA ILE A 190 1.41 2.80 0.89
C ILE A 190 0.22 2.36 0.02
N PHE A 191 -0.32 3.24 -0.83
CA PHE A 191 -1.47 2.96 -1.67
C PHE A 191 -1.15 1.93 -2.76
N ASN A 192 -2.06 0.99 -3.04
CA ASN A 192 -1.87 -0.03 -4.08
C ASN A 192 -2.59 0.38 -5.39
N PRO A 193 -1.85 0.91 -6.38
CA PRO A 193 -2.44 1.37 -7.64
C PRO A 193 -2.93 0.23 -8.52
N ALA A 194 -2.35 -0.96 -8.43
CA ALA A 194 -2.79 -2.13 -9.20
C ALA A 194 -4.17 -2.59 -8.72
N ARG A 195 -4.36 -2.70 -7.40
CA ARG A 195 -5.67 -2.97 -6.80
C ARG A 195 -6.68 -1.87 -7.16
N ALA A 196 -6.29 -0.60 -7.06
CA ALA A 196 -7.17 0.50 -7.42
C ALA A 196 -7.60 0.43 -8.89
N ALA A 197 -6.71 0.08 -9.82
CA ALA A 197 -7.05 -0.10 -11.22
C ALA A 197 -8.12 -1.20 -11.41
N ALA A 198 -7.96 -2.35 -10.78
CA ALA A 198 -8.93 -3.45 -10.85
C ALA A 198 -10.32 -3.04 -10.31
N LEU A 199 -10.35 -2.37 -9.15
CA LEU A 199 -11.61 -1.87 -8.58
C LEU A 199 -12.29 -0.82 -9.47
N ILE A 200 -11.51 0.11 -10.05
CA ILE A 200 -12.06 1.13 -10.94
C ILE A 200 -12.68 0.51 -12.19
N ASP A 201 -12.05 -0.52 -12.76
CA ASP A 201 -12.57 -1.26 -13.91
C ASP A 201 -13.90 -1.94 -13.56
N GLU A 202 -13.95 -2.65 -12.43
CA GLU A 202 -15.17 -3.29 -11.90
C GLU A 202 -16.31 -2.27 -11.71
N TYR A 203 -16.00 -1.14 -11.08
CA TYR A 203 -16.98 -0.10 -10.80
C TYR A 203 -17.49 0.63 -12.04
N CYS A 204 -16.79 0.57 -13.17
CA CYS A 204 -17.32 1.10 -14.43
C CYS A 204 -18.64 0.40 -14.82
N ALA A 205 -18.84 -0.87 -14.45
CA ALA A 205 -20.10 -1.57 -14.69
C ALA A 205 -21.24 -1.02 -13.79
N LEU A 206 -20.92 -0.62 -12.56
CA LEU A 206 -21.90 -0.29 -11.51
C LEU A 206 -22.38 1.17 -11.54
N PHE A 207 -21.49 2.12 -11.85
CA PHE A 207 -21.82 3.54 -11.72
C PHE A 207 -22.53 4.10 -12.96
N SER A 208 -23.74 4.62 -12.79
CA SER A 208 -24.45 5.38 -13.82
C SER A 208 -23.70 6.67 -14.18
N VAL A 209 -23.38 6.88 -15.47
CA VAL A 209 -22.82 8.16 -15.92
C VAL A 209 -23.97 9.08 -16.25
N THR A 210 -24.35 9.95 -15.32
CA THR A 210 -25.14 11.12 -15.69
C THR A 210 -24.22 12.05 -16.47
N VAL A 211 -24.40 12.12 -17.79
CA VAL A 211 -23.74 13.13 -18.62
C VAL A 211 -24.43 14.45 -18.28
N LYS A 212 -23.81 15.23 -17.39
CA LYS A 212 -24.02 16.68 -17.38
C LYS A 212 -23.03 17.31 -18.34
#